data_AF-L1JIC0-F1
#
_entry.id   AF-L1JIC0-F1
#
_cell.length_a   1.000
_cell.length_b   1.000
_cell.length_c   1.000
_cell.angle_alpha   90.00
_cell.angle_beta   90.00
_cell.angle_gamma   90.00
#
_symmetry.space_group_name_H-M   'P 1'
#
loop_
_entity.id
_entity.type
_entity.pdbx_description
1 polymer ?
#
loop_
_entity_poly.entity_id
_entity_poly.type
_entity_poly.pdbx_seq_one_letter_code
_entity_poly.pdbx_strand_id
1 'polypeptide(L)'
;MRGFKFVVDKVIPGSASDLGGLRQGDYIVGIDGSKANAMQIRELVQYINTKKSHAVMMFEVLPKDSNEVQTLWIHRDAAFARQSPIRTSFSQDESVGRYADAEYEKMMLDASNLSHARDS
;
A
#
# COMPACT_ATOMS: atom_id res chain seq x y z
N MET A 1 -12.54 23.36 8.67
CA MET A 1 -11.79 22.11 8.39
C MET A 1 -12.53 21.36 7.30
N ARG A 2 -11.83 20.79 6.31
CA ARG A 2 -12.46 19.89 5.33
C ARG A 2 -12.97 18.65 6.10
N GLY A 3 -14.24 18.29 5.98
CA GLY A 3 -14.93 17.27 6.80
C GLY A 3 -14.55 15.81 6.51
N PHE A 4 -13.28 15.54 6.18
CA PHE A 4 -12.81 14.20 5.88
C PHE A 4 -12.55 13.40 7.16
N LYS A 5 -12.94 12.12 7.13
CA LYS A 5 -12.97 11.24 8.30
C LYS A 5 -11.58 10.79 8.76
N PHE A 6 -10.67 10.55 7.82
CA PHE A 6 -9.33 10.03 8.10
C PHE A 6 -8.28 11.01 7.61
N VAL A 7 -7.47 11.49 8.55
CA VAL A 7 -6.27 12.30 8.32
C VAL A 7 -5.05 11.50 8.75
N VAL A 8 -4.00 11.54 7.94
CA VAL A 8 -2.70 10.97 8.29
C VAL A 8 -2.04 11.86 9.34
N ASP A 9 -2.07 11.42 10.59
CA ASP A 9 -1.44 12.16 11.70
C ASP A 9 0.09 12.07 11.67
N LYS A 10 0.63 10.89 11.34
CA LYS A 10 2.06 10.65 11.30
C LYS A 10 2.41 9.57 10.28
N VAL A 11 3.56 9.73 9.62
CA VAL A 11 4.19 8.71 8.78
C VAL A 11 5.52 8.34 9.41
N ILE A 12 5.76 7.03 9.58
CA ILE A 12 7.00 6.51 10.18
C ILE A 12 8.05 6.37 9.07
N PRO A 13 9.24 6.99 9.20
CA PRO A 13 10.30 6.85 8.19
C PRO A 13 10.67 5.39 7.91
N GLY A 14 10.78 5.04 6.63
CA GLY A 14 11.05 3.69 6.16
C GLY A 14 9.90 2.69 6.32
N SER A 15 8.71 3.13 6.77
CA SER A 15 7.52 2.29 6.79
C SER A 15 6.94 2.09 5.39
N ALA A 16 6.01 1.15 5.23
CA ALA A 16 5.35 0.93 3.95
C ALA A 16 4.57 2.17 3.49
N SER A 17 3.99 2.94 4.42
CA SER A 17 3.31 4.20 4.12
C SER A 17 4.28 5.28 3.62
N ASP A 18 5.47 5.38 4.20
CA ASP A 18 6.53 6.32 3.78
C ASP A 18 7.04 5.98 2.37
N LEU A 19 7.38 4.71 2.16
CA LEU A 19 7.76 4.19 0.84
C LEU A 19 6.62 4.38 -0.17
N GLY A 20 5.38 4.24 0.31
CA GLY A 20 4.07 4.49 -0.31
C GLY A 20 3.84 5.90 -0.83
N GLY A 21 4.58 6.88 -0.31
CA GLY A 21 4.42 8.29 -0.64
C GLY A 21 3.34 9.03 0.18
N LEU A 22 2.75 8.40 1.20
CA LEU A 22 1.84 9.09 2.14
C LEU A 22 2.59 10.16 2.91
N ARG A 23 1.91 11.27 3.21
CA ARG A 23 2.47 12.38 3.99
C ARG A 23 1.57 12.73 5.16
N GLN A 24 2.19 13.26 6.21
CA GLN A 24 1.45 13.85 7.31
C GLN A 24 0.55 14.99 6.81
N GLY A 25 -0.73 14.91 7.20
CA GLY A 25 -1.80 15.83 6.83
C GLY A 25 -2.64 15.39 5.64
N ASP A 26 -2.23 14.36 4.90
CA ASP A 26 -3.02 13.82 3.79
C ASP A 26 -4.35 13.25 4.29
N TYR A 27 -5.39 13.36 3.46
CA TYR A 27 -6.71 12.83 3.76
C TYR A 27 -6.92 11.52 3.02
N ILE A 28 -7.22 10.44 3.73
CA ILE A 28 -7.58 9.17 3.10
C ILE A 28 -9.07 9.23 2.76
N VAL A 29 -9.38 9.15 1.47
CA VAL A 29 -10.76 9.26 0.95
C VAL A 29 -11.32 7.93 0.46
N GLY A 30 -10.45 6.94 0.23
CA GLY A 30 -10.84 5.58 -0.10
C GLY A 30 -9.69 4.58 -0.03
N ILE A 31 -10.05 3.30 0.03
CA ILE A 31 -9.10 2.17 -0.02
C ILE A 31 -9.71 1.03 -0.85
N ASP A 32 -8.96 0.52 -1.83
CA ASP A 32 -9.37 -0.56 -2.75
C ASP A 32 -10.80 -0.37 -3.31
N GLY A 33 -11.08 0.85 -3.78
CA GLY A 33 -12.37 1.24 -4.35
C GLY A 33 -13.49 1.54 -3.33
N SER A 34 -13.26 1.25 -2.04
CA SER A 34 -14.23 1.50 -0.98
C SER A 34 -14.05 2.88 -0.36
N LYS A 35 -15.12 3.67 -0.28
CA LYS A 35 -15.07 5.05 0.23
C LYS A 35 -14.84 5.10 1.74
N ALA A 36 -13.86 5.90 2.15
CA ALA A 36 -13.43 6.03 3.54
C ALA A 36 -14.53 6.58 4.48
N ASN A 37 -15.41 7.44 3.98
CA ASN A 37 -16.50 8.01 4.78
C ASN A 37 -17.49 6.94 5.29
N ALA A 38 -17.66 5.86 4.53
CA ALA A 38 -18.53 4.73 4.87
C ALA A 38 -17.91 3.80 5.92
N MET A 39 -16.59 3.85 6.16
CA MET A 39 -15.90 2.94 7.07
C MET A 39 -15.64 3.54 8.44
N GLN A 40 -15.73 2.75 9.51
CA GLN A 40 -15.18 3.12 10.82
C GLN A 40 -13.66 2.90 10.86
N ILE A 41 -12.95 3.59 11.76
CA ILE A 41 -11.49 3.41 11.91
C ILE A 41 -11.13 1.95 12.21
N ARG A 42 -11.96 1.27 13.02
CA ARG A 42 -11.79 -0.15 13.35
C ARG A 42 -11.89 -1.03 12.09
N GLU A 43 -12.84 -0.75 11.21
CA GLU A 43 -13.05 -1.50 9.97
C GLU A 43 -11.87 -1.30 9.01
N LEU A 44 -11.37 -0.07 8.89
CA LEU A 44 -10.19 0.24 8.08
C LEU A 44 -8.94 -0.51 8.60
N VAL A 45 -8.70 -0.46 9.90
CA VAL A 45 -7.56 -1.16 10.52
C VAL A 45 -7.70 -2.67 10.36
N GLN A 46 -8.91 -3.21 10.57
CA GLN A 46 -9.18 -4.64 10.40
C GLN A 46 -8.99 -5.06 8.94
N TYR A 47 -9.47 -4.26 7.99
CA TYR A 47 -9.27 -4.48 6.56
C TYR A 47 -7.79 -4.57 6.18
N ILE A 48 -6.97 -3.61 6.64
CA ILE A 48 -5.52 -3.62 6.39
C ILE A 48 -4.86 -4.85 7.02
N ASN A 49 -5.32 -5.29 8.19
CA ASN A 49 -4.76 -6.43 8.92
C ASN A 49 -5.21 -7.79 8.40
N THR A 50 -6.29 -7.88 7.62
CA THR A 50 -6.72 -9.15 7.00
C THR A 50 -5.99 -9.43 5.67
N LYS A 51 -5.30 -8.44 5.11
CA LYS A 51 -4.49 -8.63 3.91
C LYS A 51 -3.25 -9.47 4.19
N LYS A 52 -2.82 -10.24 3.19
CA LYS A 52 -1.54 -10.95 3.20
C LYS A 52 -0.39 -9.94 3.40
N SER A 53 0.70 -10.37 4.04
CA SER A 53 1.86 -9.50 4.32
C SER A 53 2.47 -8.86 3.06
N HIS A 54 2.39 -9.53 1.91
CA HIS A 54 2.89 -9.03 0.62
C HIS A 54 1.86 -8.24 -0.19
N ALA A 55 0.62 -8.12 0.28
CA ALA A 55 -0.43 -7.46 -0.48
C ALA A 55 -0.08 -5.99 -0.73
N VAL A 56 -0.51 -5.49 -1.89
CA VAL A 56 -0.52 -4.06 -2.23
C VAL A 56 -1.96 -3.58 -2.21
N MET A 57 -2.18 -2.45 -1.55
CA MET A 57 -3.48 -1.80 -1.41
C MET A 57 -3.48 -0.48 -2.16
N MET A 58 -4.59 -0.15 -2.79
CA MET A 58 -4.83 1.11 -3.47
C MET A 58 -5.43 2.11 -2.49
N PHE A 59 -4.75 3.22 -2.21
CA PHE A 59 -5.27 4.31 -1.40
C PHE A 59 -5.67 5.47 -2.31
N GLU A 60 -6.93 5.89 -2.22
CA GLU A 60 -7.37 7.19 -2.74
C GLU A 60 -7.08 8.23 -1.67
N VAL A 61 -6.23 9.21 -1.99
CA VAL A 61 -5.71 10.20 -1.05
C VAL A 61 -5.93 11.59 -1.62
N LEU A 62 -6.46 12.50 -0.82
CA LEU A 62 -6.42 13.94 -1.12
C LEU A 62 -5.21 14.54 -0.39
N PRO A 63 -4.14 14.95 -1.09
CA PRO A 63 -3.00 15.58 -0.44
C PRO A 63 -3.41 16.86 0.28
N LYS A 64 -2.77 17.16 1.42
CA LYS A 64 -3.10 18.36 2.21
C LYS A 64 -3.04 19.67 1.42
N ASP A 65 -2.11 19.75 0.48
CA ASP A 65 -1.78 20.96 -0.30
C ASP A 65 -2.39 20.91 -1.72
N SER A 66 -3.34 19.99 -1.96
CA SER A 66 -4.01 19.79 -3.26
C SER A 66 -5.53 19.78 -3.13
N ASN A 67 -6.22 19.96 -4.26
CA ASN A 67 -7.66 19.73 -4.42
C ASN A 67 -7.99 18.49 -5.26
N GLU A 68 -6.96 17.78 -5.73
CA GLU A 68 -7.11 16.62 -6.60
C GLU A 68 -6.80 15.33 -5.82
N VAL A 69 -7.67 14.34 -5.98
CA VAL A 69 -7.46 13.00 -5.41
C VAL A 69 -6.40 12.28 -6.22
N GLN A 70 -5.51 11.61 -5.51
CA GLN A 70 -4.39 10.85 -6.01
C GLN A 70 -4.52 9.39 -5.59
N THR A 71 -4.06 8.49 -6.46
CA THR A 71 -3.99 7.06 -6.17
C THR A 71 -2.57 6.69 -5.75
N LEU A 72 -2.43 6.12 -4.56
CA LEU A 72 -1.17 5.59 -4.04
C LEU A 72 -1.28 4.07 -3.86
N TRP A 73 -0.30 3.33 -4.38
CA TRP A 73 -0.20 1.89 -4.19
C TRP A 73 0.75 1.62 -3.02
N ILE A 74 0.23 1.04 -1.95
CA ILE A 74 0.94 0.88 -0.68
C ILE A 74 0.99 -0.58 -0.29
N HIS A 75 2.20 -1.12 -0.17
CA HIS A 75 2.42 -2.45 0.37
C HIS A 75 1.96 -2.56 1.82
N ARG A 76 1.52 -3.74 2.24
CA ARG A 76 1.22 -4.00 3.65
C ARG A 76 2.47 -4.02 4.52
N ASP A 77 3.57 -4.56 4.00
CA ASP A 77 4.85 -4.72 4.71
C ASP A 77 5.98 -3.94 4.01
N ALA A 78 6.74 -3.20 4.81
CA ALA A 78 7.88 -2.41 4.36
C ALA A 78 9.05 -3.29 3.87
N ALA A 79 9.22 -4.50 4.42
CA ALA A 79 10.28 -5.41 4.01
C ALA A 79 10.11 -5.83 2.54
N PHE A 80 8.86 -6.08 2.14
CA PHE A 80 8.51 -6.40 0.75
C PHE A 80 8.55 -5.16 -0.14
N ALA A 81 8.05 -4.01 0.34
CA ALA A 81 8.08 -2.75 -0.40
C ALA A 81 9.49 -2.34 -0.89
N ARG A 82 10.54 -2.65 -0.12
CA ARG A 82 11.93 -2.33 -0.49
C ARG A 82 12.47 -3.18 -1.63
N GLN A 83 11.96 -4.40 -1.77
CA GLN A 83 12.41 -5.39 -2.74
C GLN A 83 11.51 -5.44 -3.99
N SER A 84 10.29 -4.92 -3.87
CA SER A 84 9.32 -4.91 -4.96
C SER A 84 9.73 -3.95 -6.08
N PRO A 85 9.61 -4.36 -7.36
CA PRO A 85 9.73 -3.45 -8.50
C PRO A 85 8.57 -2.45 -8.57
N ILE A 86 7.48 -2.68 -7.81
CA ILE A 86 6.37 -1.74 -7.65
C ILE A 86 6.83 -0.62 -6.73
N ARG A 87 7.66 0.26 -7.29
CA ARG A 87 7.96 1.54 -6.68
C ARG A 87 6.83 2.49 -7.02
N THR A 88 6.04 2.76 -6.00
CA THR A 88 5.25 3.97 -5.76
C THR A 88 5.42 5.04 -6.82
N SER A 89 4.67 4.86 -7.90
CA SER A 89 4.38 5.88 -8.88
C SER A 89 2.88 5.89 -9.07
N PHE A 90 2.36 7.11 -9.24
CA PHE A 90 0.99 7.39 -9.63
C PHE A 90 0.63 6.51 -10.83
N SER A 91 -0.07 5.41 -10.59
CA SER A 91 -0.66 4.63 -11.67
C SER A 91 -2.16 4.70 -11.50
N GLN A 92 -2.86 5.04 -12.58
CA GLN A 92 -4.30 4.75 -12.72
C GLN A 92 -4.52 3.26 -13.03
N ASP A 93 -3.47 2.45 -12.96
CA ASP A 93 -3.48 1.07 -13.41
C ASP A 93 -3.88 0.14 -12.26
N GLU A 94 -5.14 -0.26 -12.24
CA GLU A 94 -5.69 -1.19 -11.26
C GLU A 94 -5.03 -2.58 -11.30
N SER A 95 -4.29 -2.90 -12.36
CA SER A 95 -3.59 -4.20 -12.47
C SER A 95 -2.36 -4.31 -11.56
N VAL A 96 -1.91 -3.21 -10.93
CA VAL A 96 -0.79 -3.20 -9.96
C VAL A 96 -0.95 -4.23 -8.85
N GLY A 97 -2.17 -4.43 -8.33
CA GLY A 97 -2.43 -5.47 -7.33
C GLY A 97 -2.13 -6.88 -7.85
N ARG A 98 -2.49 -7.18 -9.10
CA ARG A 98 -2.22 -8.49 -9.72
C ARG A 98 -0.74 -8.68 -10.05
N TYR A 99 -0.08 -7.61 -10.49
CA TYR A 99 1.37 -7.62 -10.70
C TYR A 99 2.12 -7.86 -9.39
N ALA A 100 1.66 -7.30 -8.27
CA ALA A 100 2.29 -7.51 -6.96
C ALA A 100 2.23 -8.97 -6.52
N ASP A 101 1.09 -9.62 -6.71
CA ASP A 101 0.91 -11.03 -6.39
C ASP A 101 1.81 -11.93 -7.26
N ALA A 102 1.86 -11.69 -8.58
CA ALA A 102 2.71 -12.44 -9.49
C ALA A 102 4.22 -12.26 -9.22
N GLU A 103 4.64 -11.02 -8.92
CA GLU A 103 6.04 -10.72 -8.55
C GLU A 103 6.41 -11.41 -7.23
N TYR A 104 5.51 -11.41 -6.25
CA TYR A 104 5.72 -12.14 -5.00
C TYR A 104 5.92 -13.65 -5.25
N GLU A 105 5.06 -14.27 -6.07
CA GLU A 105 5.17 -15.70 -6.40
C GLU A 105 6.52 -16.03 -7.05
N LYS A 106 6.94 -15.20 -8.01
CA LYS A 106 8.25 -15.34 -8.67
C LYS A 106 9.41 -15.22 -7.68
N MET A 107 9.38 -14.21 -6.80
CA MET A 107 10.41 -14.03 -5.77
C MET A 107 10.50 -15.21 -4.80
N MET A 108 9.36 -15.79 -4.43
CA MET A 108 9.32 -16.96 -3.53
C MET A 108 9.83 -18.24 -4.21
N LEU A 109 9.53 -18.42 -5.50
CA LEU A 109 10.08 -19.52 -6.31
C LEU A 109 11.61 -19.42 -6.40
N ASP A 110 12.14 -18.22 -6.69
CA ASP A 110 13.58 -17.99 -6.77
C ASP A 110 14.28 -18.24 -5.42
N ALA A 111 13.69 -17.79 -4.32
CA ALA A 111 14.20 -18.06 -2.97
C ALA A 111 14.21 -19.56 -2.62
N SER A 112 13.19 -20.31 -3.03
CA SER A 112 13.13 -21.76 -2.86
C SER A 112 14.15 -22.51 -3.72
N ASN A 113 14.43 -22.03 -4.93
CA ASN A 113 15.43 -22.64 -5.81
C ASN A 113 16.86 -22.39 -5.30
N LEU A 114 17.11 -21.24 -4.67
CA LEU A 114 18.40 -20.89 -4.06
C LEU A 114 18.72 -21.71 -2.80
N SER A 115 17.72 -22.21 -2.06
CA SER A 115 17.96 -23.11 -0.92
C SER A 115 18.39 -24.51 -1.37
N HIS A 116 17.81 -25.02 -2.46
CA HIS A 116 18.18 -26.33 -3.01
C HIS A 116 19.57 -26.34 -3.66
N ALA A 117 20.03 -25.21 -4.22
CA ALA A 117 21.35 -25.09 -4.85
C ALA A 117 22.52 -25.03 -3.85
N ARG A 118 22.26 -24.89 -2.54
CA ARG A 118 23.30 -24.81 -1.50
C ARG A 118 23.63 -26.15 -0.83
N ASP A 119 22.77 -27.16 -1.04
CA ASP A 119 22.91 -28.51 -0.48
C ASP A 119 23.38 -29.55 -1.53
N SER A 120 23.89 -29.12 -2.69
CA SER A 120 24.40 -29.98 -3.78
C SER A 120 25.91 -29.83 -4.00
#